data_AF-A0A2D9CIK5-F1
#
_entry.id   AF-A0A2D9CIK5-F1
#
_cell.length_a   1.000
_cell.length_b   1.000
_cell.length_c   1.000
_cell.angle_alpha   90.00
_cell.angle_beta   90.00
_cell.angle_gamma   90.00
#
_symmetry.space_group_name_H-M   'P 1'
#
loop_
_entity.id
_entity.type
_entity.pdbx_description
1 polymer ?
#
loop_
_entity_poly.entity_id
_entity_poly.type
_entity_poly.pdbx_seq_one_letter_code
_entity_poly.pdbx_strand_id
1 'polypeptide(L)'
;MRTYYKSGGGVRKTEKGAALKRWFKEDWKDVKTGKACGRKKGDGRGTPYCRPSKRVSEKTPKTSGEMSSAEKAKKVSEKKRLGQPAGKPRRVSATKRRKK
;
A
#
# COMPACT_ATOMS: atom_id res chain seq x y z
N MET A 1 -6.85 -3.69 14.37
CA MET A 1 -5.58 -4.40 14.15
C MET A 1 -5.84 -5.56 13.19
N ARG A 2 -5.21 -5.58 12.01
CA ARG A 2 -5.53 -6.52 10.92
C ARG A 2 -5.50 -7.97 11.43
N THR A 3 -6.58 -8.70 11.16
CA THR A 3 -6.92 -10.07 11.61
C THR A 3 -5.79 -11.10 11.55
N TYR A 4 -4.77 -10.89 10.71
CA TYR A 4 -3.59 -11.74 10.56
C TYR A 4 -2.71 -11.86 11.82
N TYR A 5 -2.71 -10.85 12.70
CA TYR A 5 -2.04 -10.92 14.02
C TYR A 5 -2.88 -11.63 15.09
N LYS A 6 -4.18 -11.79 14.85
CA LYS A 6 -5.10 -12.42 15.80
C LYS A 6 -5.13 -13.95 15.66
N SER A 7 -4.60 -14.49 14.55
CA SER A 7 -4.63 -15.93 14.20
C SER A 7 -3.28 -16.65 14.36
N GLY A 8 -2.37 -16.17 15.23
CA GLY A 8 -1.16 -16.92 15.64
C GLY A 8 0.05 -16.91 14.70
N GLY A 9 -0.04 -16.29 13.52
CA GLY A 9 1.07 -16.18 12.57
C GLY A 9 2.09 -15.11 12.97
N GLY A 10 3.14 -15.48 13.70
CA GLY A 10 4.20 -14.57 14.10
C GLY A 10 5.08 -14.11 12.93
N VAL A 11 5.28 -12.80 12.78
CA VAL A 11 6.28 -12.28 11.84
C VAL A 11 7.68 -12.53 12.40
N ARG A 12 8.47 -13.36 11.68
CA ARG A 12 9.84 -13.75 12.03
C ARG A 12 10.74 -12.56 12.35
N LYS A 13 11.72 -12.75 13.25
CA LYS A 13 12.69 -11.72 13.67
C LYS A 13 13.81 -11.55 12.64
N THR A 14 13.46 -11.13 11.42
CA THR A 14 14.40 -10.83 10.33
C THR A 14 14.17 -9.41 9.83
N GLU A 15 15.09 -8.85 9.03
CA GLU A 15 14.90 -7.53 8.42
C GLU A 15 13.61 -7.46 7.57
N LYS A 16 13.35 -8.50 6.79
CA LYS A 16 12.11 -8.65 6.01
C LYS A 16 10.89 -8.71 6.93
N GLY A 17 11.00 -9.38 8.07
CA GLY A 17 9.97 -9.41 9.10
C GLY A 17 9.75 -8.05 9.75
N ALA A 18 10.81 -7.30 10.06
CA ALA A 18 10.70 -5.94 10.59
C ALA A 18 10.03 -4.99 9.58
N ALA A 19 10.38 -5.10 8.29
CA ALA A 19 9.72 -4.36 7.22
C ALA A 19 8.23 -4.69 7.10
N LEU A 20 7.85 -5.96 7.24
CA LEU A 20 6.46 -6.39 7.23
C LEU A 20 5.70 -5.90 8.48
N LYS A 21 6.30 -5.98 9.67
CA LYS A 21 5.76 -5.38 10.91
C LYS A 21 5.51 -3.89 10.73
N ARG A 22 6.46 -3.16 10.15
CA ARG A 22 6.30 -1.74 9.82
C ARG A 22 5.14 -1.52 8.85
N TRP A 23 5.07 -2.31 7.78
CA TRP A 23 3.97 -2.24 6.80
C TRP A 23 2.60 -2.38 7.46
N PHE A 24 2.45 -3.26 8.46
CA PHE A 24 1.19 -3.36 9.21
C PHE A 24 0.90 -2.13 10.08
N LYS A 25 1.92 -1.53 10.72
CA LYS A 25 1.79 -0.29 11.51
C LYS A 25 1.46 0.94 10.67
N GLU A 26 1.92 0.97 9.42
CA GLU A 26 1.70 2.07 8.46
C GLU A 26 0.24 2.17 7.95
N ASP A 27 -0.61 1.19 8.27
CA ASP A 27 -2.04 1.14 7.90
C ASP A 27 -2.29 1.41 6.41
N TRP A 28 -1.83 0.49 5.56
CA TRP A 28 -1.93 0.66 4.11
C TRP A 28 -3.35 0.52 3.59
N LYS A 29 -3.86 1.55 2.91
CA LYS A 29 -5.21 1.57 2.36
C LYS A 29 -5.18 1.89 0.87
N ASP A 30 -6.21 1.43 0.17
CA ASP A 30 -6.44 1.86 -1.20
C ASP A 30 -6.79 3.35 -1.21
N VAL A 31 -6.07 4.13 -1.99
CA VAL A 31 -6.23 5.59 -2.06
C VAL A 31 -7.60 5.97 -2.61
N LYS A 32 -8.19 5.15 -3.49
CA LYS A 32 -9.50 5.43 -4.08
C LYS A 32 -10.63 5.16 -3.10
N THR A 33 -10.62 4.00 -2.45
CA THR A 33 -11.78 3.52 -1.68
C THR A 33 -11.62 3.64 -0.17
N GLY A 34 -10.41 3.91 0.35
CA GLY A 34 -10.12 3.88 1.79
C GLY A 34 -10.14 2.48 2.41
N LYS A 35 -10.54 1.45 1.65
CA LYS A 35 -10.55 0.06 2.10
C LYS A 35 -9.12 -0.44 2.33
N ALA A 36 -8.99 -1.48 3.16
CA ALA A 36 -7.70 -2.09 3.42
C ALA A 36 -7.02 -2.51 2.11
N CYS A 37 -5.72 -2.22 2.00
CA CYS A 37 -4.92 -2.60 0.85
C CYS A 37 -4.92 -4.12 0.64
N GLY A 38 -5.00 -4.53 -0.62
CA GLY A 38 -5.10 -5.93 -1.04
C GLY A 38 -6.48 -6.23 -1.62
N ARG A 39 -6.55 -7.26 -2.46
CA ARG A 39 -7.79 -7.79 -3.04
C ARG A 39 -7.87 -9.28 -2.79
N LYS A 40 -9.06 -9.80 -2.54
CA LYS A 40 -9.33 -11.25 -2.54
C LYS A 40 -9.88 -11.67 -3.90
N LYS A 41 -9.78 -12.96 -4.24
CA LYS A 41 -10.49 -13.48 -5.41
C LYS A 41 -12.00 -13.28 -5.19
N GLY A 42 -12.71 -12.78 -6.19
CA GLY A 42 -14.15 -12.50 -6.08
C GLY A 42 -14.53 -11.18 -5.42
N ASP A 43 -13.58 -10.33 -4.99
CA ASP A 43 -13.89 -9.03 -4.36
C ASP A 43 -14.58 -8.02 -5.30
N GLY A 44 -14.64 -8.28 -6.61
CA GLY A 44 -15.07 -7.32 -7.64
C GLY A 44 -14.19 -6.07 -7.77
N ARG A 45 -13.20 -5.89 -6.90
CA ARG A 45 -12.30 -4.75 -6.87
C ARG A 45 -11.24 -4.86 -7.97
N GLY A 46 -11.12 -3.80 -8.78
CA GLY A 46 -10.02 -3.62 -9.72
C GLY A 46 -8.66 -3.52 -9.03
N THR A 47 -7.60 -3.19 -9.76
CA THR A 47 -6.25 -3.09 -9.20
C THR A 47 -6.14 -1.89 -8.24
N PRO A 48 -6.00 -2.09 -6.92
CA PRO A 48 -5.97 -0.98 -5.97
C PRO A 48 -4.63 -0.24 -6.04
N TYR A 49 -4.67 1.06 -5.75
CA TYR A 49 -3.46 1.85 -5.54
C TYR A 49 -3.25 2.07 -4.06
N CYS A 50 -2.39 1.26 -3.47
CA CYS A 50 -2.17 1.28 -2.03
C CYS A 50 -1.11 2.30 -1.61
N ARG A 51 -1.41 3.06 -0.56
CA ARG A 51 -0.46 3.93 0.15
C ARG A 51 -0.64 3.82 1.66
N PRO A 52 0.43 4.09 2.44
CA PRO A 52 0.32 4.12 3.90
C PRO A 52 -0.54 5.32 4.31
N SER A 53 -1.41 5.11 5.30
CA SER A 53 -2.16 6.19 5.93
C SER A 53 -1.36 6.86 7.04
N LYS A 54 -0.46 6.12 7.69
CA LYS A 54 0.36 6.63 8.80
C LYS A 54 1.85 6.58 8.46
N ARG A 55 2.57 7.62 8.85
CA ARG A 55 4.04 7.65 8.82
C ARG A 55 4.55 6.94 10.08
N VAL A 56 5.36 5.90 9.91
CA VAL A 56 5.96 5.15 11.05
C VAL A 56 7.47 5.32 11.09
N SER A 57 8.12 5.55 9.94
CA SER A 57 9.56 5.79 9.88
C SER A 57 9.93 6.62 8.65
N GLU A 58 11.20 6.96 8.50
CA GLU A 58 11.73 7.61 7.29
C GLU A 58 11.63 6.72 6.05
N LYS A 59 11.67 5.40 6.25
CA LYS A 59 11.48 4.39 5.19
C LYS A 59 10.02 4.31 4.72
N THR A 60 9.09 4.94 5.45
CA THR A 60 7.69 5.03 5.02
C THR A 60 7.60 5.94 3.79
N PRO A 61 7.06 5.45 2.65
CA PRO A 61 6.92 6.26 1.46
C PRO A 61 5.90 7.39 1.67
N LYS A 62 5.76 8.27 0.67
CA LYS A 62 4.74 9.34 0.67
C LYS A 62 3.36 8.76 1.02
N THR A 63 2.74 9.28 2.08
CA THR A 63 1.44 8.80 2.57
C THR A 63 0.31 9.29 1.67
N SER A 64 -0.87 8.68 1.79
CA SER A 64 -2.05 9.16 1.07
C SER A 64 -2.46 10.58 1.50
N GLY A 65 -2.20 10.99 2.75
CA GLY A 65 -2.45 12.36 3.22
C GLY A 65 -1.50 13.40 2.61
N GLU A 66 -0.28 13.01 2.27
CA GLU A 66 0.74 13.89 1.67
C GLU A 66 0.55 14.11 0.16
N MET A 67 -0.37 13.39 -0.48
CA MET A 67 -0.64 13.49 -1.92
C MET A 67 -1.81 14.42 -2.20
N SER A 68 -1.67 15.28 -3.22
CA SER A 68 -2.80 16.07 -3.73
C SER A 68 -3.85 15.20 -4.41
N SER A 69 -5.08 15.70 -4.54
CA SER A 69 -6.16 14.99 -5.24
C SER A 69 -5.79 14.65 -6.69
N ALA A 70 -5.11 15.57 -7.39
CA ALA A 70 -4.63 15.34 -8.75
C ALA A 70 -3.56 14.23 -8.81
N GLU A 71 -2.61 14.22 -7.86
CA GLU A 71 -1.60 13.16 -7.76
C GLU A 71 -2.25 11.79 -7.50
N LYS A 72 -3.24 11.74 -6.60
CA LYS A 72 -4.00 10.52 -6.30
C LYS A 72 -4.69 9.99 -7.56
N ALA A 73 -5.43 10.84 -8.26
CA ALA A 73 -6.15 10.48 -9.48
C ALA A 73 -5.21 9.94 -10.56
N LYS A 74 -4.10 10.64 -10.82
CA LYS A 74 -3.07 10.23 -11.79
C LYS A 74 -2.49 8.85 -11.47
N LYS A 75 -2.20 8.56 -10.19
CA LYS A 75 -1.62 7.27 -9.80
C LYS A 75 -2.63 6.13 -9.80
N VAL A 76 -3.89 6.42 -9.47
CA VAL A 76 -4.98 5.44 -9.58
C VAL A 76 -5.22 5.08 -11.05
N SER A 77 -5.27 6.05 -11.96
CA SER A 77 -5.45 5.77 -13.40
C SER A 77 -4.26 5.00 -13.99
N GLU A 78 -3.03 5.38 -13.61
CA GLU A 78 -1.81 4.67 -14.00
C GLU A 78 -1.85 3.21 -13.53
N LYS A 79 -2.22 2.96 -12.27
CA LYS A 79 -2.32 1.60 -11.73
C LYS A 79 -3.43 0.80 -12.39
N LYS A 80 -4.56 1.43 -12.70
CA LYS A 80 -5.68 0.80 -13.44
C LYS A 80 -5.21 0.36 -14.84
N ARG A 81 -4.50 1.23 -15.57
CA ARG A 81 -3.96 0.94 -16.91
C ARG A 81 -2.90 -0.17 -16.90
N LEU A 82 -2.00 -0.15 -15.92
CA LEU A 82 -0.95 -1.18 -15.80
C LEU A 82 -1.52 -2.55 -15.43
N GLY A 83 -2.65 -2.56 -14.72
CA GLY A 83 -3.23 -3.77 -14.18
C GLY A 83 -2.29 -4.48 -13.19
N GLN A 84 -2.55 -5.76 -13.03
CA GLN A 84 -1.77 -6.65 -12.19
C GLN A 84 -1.72 -8.02 -12.86
N PRO A 85 -0.69 -8.29 -13.69
CA PRO A 85 -0.56 -9.58 -14.35
C PRO A 85 -0.30 -10.69 -13.33
N ALA A 86 -0.56 -11.94 -13.75
CA ALA A 86 -0.05 -13.10 -13.04
C ALA A 86 1.48 -13.05 -12.99
N GLY A 87 2.08 -13.40 -11.85
CA GLY A 87 3.53 -13.33 -11.65
C GLY A 87 4.03 -11.96 -11.17
N LYS A 88 5.06 -11.42 -11.84
CA LYS A 88 5.81 -10.25 -11.34
C LYS A 88 4.93 -8.99 -11.32
N PRO A 89 4.82 -8.29 -10.18
CA PRO A 89 3.95 -7.15 -10.10
C PRO A 89 4.48 -5.90 -10.81
N ARG A 90 3.60 -5.26 -11.60
CA ARG A 90 3.86 -3.97 -12.24
C ARG A 90 3.66 -2.82 -11.23
N ARG A 91 4.65 -1.94 -11.12
CA ARG A 91 4.65 -0.79 -10.22
C ARG A 91 4.32 0.47 -11.02
N VAL A 92 3.56 1.38 -10.40
CA VAL A 92 3.43 2.74 -10.93
C VAL A 92 4.75 3.50 -10.75
N SER A 93 4.91 4.56 -11.52
CA SER A 93 6.00 5.52 -11.35
C SER A 93 6.04 6.07 -9.92
N ALA A 94 7.26 6.24 -9.40
CA ALA A 94 7.49 6.64 -8.03
C ALA A 94 6.89 8.03 -7.73
N THR A 95 6.33 8.20 -6.54
CA THR A 95 6.03 9.53 -5.99
C THR A 95 7.15 9.89 -5.04
N LYS A 96 7.90 10.94 -5.37
CA LYS A 96 8.95 11.45 -4.49
C LYS A 96 8.31 12.34 -3.43
N ARG A 97 8.83 12.25 -2.20
CA ARG A 97 8.58 13.27 -1.19
C ARG A 97 9.41 14.49 -1.58
N ARG A 98 8.89 15.70 -1.33
CA ARG A 98 9.78 16.85 -1.26
C ARG A 98 10.71 16.61 -0.07
N LYS A 99 12.03 16.68 -0.28
CA LYS A 99 12.96 16.74 0.85
C LYS A 99 12.59 17.99 1.64
N LYS A 100 12.40 17.85 2.94
CA LYS A 100 12.43 19.01 3.84
C LYS A 100 13.87 19.49 3.90
#